data_AF-B0SZ78-F1
#
_entry.id   AF-B0SZ78-F1
#
_cell.length_a   1.000
_cell.length_b   1.000
_cell.length_c   1.000
_cell.angle_alpha   90.00
_cell.angle_beta   90.00
_cell.angle_gamma   90.00
#
_symmetry.space_group_name_H-M   'P 1'
#
loop_
_entity.id
_entity.type
_entity.pdbx_description
1 polymer ?
#
loop_
_entity_poly.entity_id
_entity_poly.type
_entity_poly.pdbx_seq_one_letter_code
_entity_poly.pdbx_strand_id
1 'polypeptide(L)'
;MTQAQDIPTWSLNFQLKLMAALDAAWKTIEASDDPAEIRRARDKAKAIGDLAAMVRKVALIVPTARGKPPLAETAAAGLHAAQGMAHLSAMLADSLPATPVAAPIAAPIAAQAEHARRALDKLKGGRRGRL
;
A
#
# COMPACT_ATOMS: atom_id res chain seq x y z
N MET A 1 16.89 7.23 31.95
CA MET A 1 16.10 6.24 31.18
C MET A 1 15.27 7.03 30.17
N THR A 2 15.88 7.33 29.01
CA THR A 2 15.68 6.66 27.71
C THR A 2 14.28 6.85 27.08
N GLN A 3 13.92 8.11 26.82
CA GLN A 3 12.82 8.49 25.92
C GLN A 3 12.77 7.67 24.62
N ALA A 4 13.94 7.22 24.12
CA ALA A 4 14.06 6.37 22.94
C ALA A 4 13.52 4.93 23.13
N GLN A 5 13.42 4.41 24.36
CA GLN A 5 12.85 3.09 24.68
C GLN A 5 11.34 3.17 24.92
N ASP A 6 10.84 4.33 25.35
CA ASP A 6 9.40 4.55 25.60
C ASP A 6 8.58 4.57 24.30
N ILE A 7 9.18 5.05 23.20
CA ILE A 7 8.50 5.18 21.90
C ILE A 7 8.19 3.82 21.24
N PRO A 8 9.15 2.87 21.11
CA PRO A 8 8.86 1.53 20.60
C PRO A 8 7.80 0.80 21.44
N THR A 9 7.88 0.93 22.77
CA THR A 9 6.95 0.32 23.73
C THR A 9 5.54 0.88 23.57
N TRP A 10 5.41 2.20 23.42
CA TRP A 10 4.12 2.85 23.16
C TRP A 10 3.53 2.41 21.82
N SER A 11 4.34 2.37 20.75
CA SER A 11 3.88 1.96 19.42
C SER A 11 3.37 0.52 19.42
N LEU A 12 4.06 -0.40 20.10
CA LEU A 12 3.64 -1.79 20.22
C LEU A 12 2.30 -1.90 20.97
N ASN A 13 2.19 -1.25 22.14
CA ASN A 13 0.95 -1.24 22.91
C ASN A 13 -0.23 -0.64 22.13
N PHE A 14 0.03 0.37 21.32
CA PHE A 14 -0.98 0.97 20.45
C PHE A 14 -1.42 0.01 19.34
N GLN A 15 -0.49 -0.67 18.67
CA GLN A 15 -0.81 -1.70 17.66
C GLN A 15 -1.66 -2.83 18.23
N LEU A 16 -1.33 -3.33 19.44
CA LEU A 16 -2.12 -4.37 20.12
C LEU A 16 -3.56 -3.91 20.36
N LYS A 17 -3.76 -2.65 20.77
CA LYS A 17 -5.10 -2.08 20.97
C LYS A 17 -5.89 -1.98 19.67
N LEU A 18 -5.26 -1.59 18.56
CA LEU A 18 -5.92 -1.52 17.26
C LEU A 18 -6.35 -2.91 16.79
N MET A 19 -5.47 -3.91 16.91
CA MET A 19 -5.78 -5.30 16.54
C MET A 19 -6.94 -5.86 17.37
N ALA A 20 -6.90 -5.67 18.71
CA ALA A 20 -7.98 -6.10 19.58
C ALA A 20 -9.32 -5.42 19.25
N ALA A 21 -9.29 -4.15 18.87
CA ALA A 21 -10.49 -3.40 18.50
C ALA A 21 -11.08 -3.87 17.15
N LEU A 22 -10.25 -4.26 16.18
CA LEU A 22 -10.70 -4.87 14.93
C LEU A 22 -11.28 -6.27 15.16
N ASP A 23 -10.65 -7.09 15.98
CA ASP A 23 -11.16 -8.41 16.36
C ASP A 23 -12.52 -8.31 17.06
N ALA A 24 -12.68 -7.34 17.97
CA ALA A 24 -13.97 -7.07 18.60
C ALA A 24 -15.04 -6.63 17.58
N ALA A 25 -14.69 -5.78 16.61
CA ALA A 25 -15.61 -5.37 15.56
C ALA A 25 -16.00 -6.53 14.64
N TRP A 26 -15.06 -7.42 14.32
CA TRP A 26 -15.31 -8.62 13.54
C TRP A 26 -16.28 -9.57 14.26
N LYS A 27 -16.05 -9.83 15.55
CA LYS A 27 -16.95 -10.63 16.40
C LYS A 27 -18.37 -10.07 16.44
N THR A 28 -18.53 -8.74 16.48
CA THR A 28 -19.87 -8.12 16.42
C THR A 28 -20.56 -8.37 15.07
N ILE A 29 -19.81 -8.34 13.96
CA ILE A 29 -20.36 -8.59 12.63
C ILE A 29 -20.75 -10.07 12.46
N GLU A 30 -19.99 -11.01 13.03
CA GLU A 30 -20.30 -12.44 12.96
C GLU A 30 -21.48 -12.83 13.85
N ALA A 31 -21.63 -12.19 15.02
CA ALA A 31 -22.62 -12.59 16.01
C ALA A 31 -23.97 -11.86 15.88
N SER A 32 -24.05 -10.76 15.12
CA SER A 32 -25.24 -9.92 15.04
C SER A 32 -25.93 -10.03 13.68
N ASP A 33 -27.25 -10.26 13.71
CA ASP A 33 -28.13 -10.16 12.54
C ASP A 33 -28.77 -8.77 12.39
N ASP A 34 -28.52 -7.84 13.34
CA ASP A 34 -29.05 -6.47 13.26
C ASP A 34 -28.23 -5.63 12.27
N PRO A 35 -28.83 -5.17 11.15
CA PRO A 35 -28.13 -4.32 10.18
C PRO A 35 -27.64 -2.99 10.76
N ALA A 36 -28.20 -2.51 11.87
CA ALA A 36 -27.70 -1.29 12.52
C ALA A 36 -26.42 -1.57 13.34
N GLU A 37 -26.33 -2.71 14.02
CA GLU A 37 -25.11 -3.14 14.73
C GLU A 37 -23.95 -3.42 13.78
N ILE A 38 -24.22 -4.10 12.66
CA ILE A 38 -23.21 -4.35 11.63
C ILE A 38 -22.66 -3.03 11.08
N ARG A 39 -23.51 -2.02 10.84
CA ARG A 39 -23.06 -0.69 10.39
C ARG A 39 -22.19 -0.01 11.44
N ARG A 40 -22.62 0.01 12.70
CA ARG A 40 -21.83 0.59 13.81
C ARG A 40 -20.47 -0.09 13.95
N ALA A 41 -20.40 -1.41 13.82
CA ALA A 41 -19.16 -2.16 13.87
C ALA A 41 -18.22 -1.81 12.70
N ARG A 42 -18.76 -1.65 11.49
CA ARG A 42 -18.01 -1.19 10.30
C ARG A 42 -17.51 0.25 10.45
N ASP A 43 -18.35 1.16 10.95
CA ASP A 43 -17.97 2.56 11.18
C ASP A 43 -16.85 2.66 12.23
N LYS A 44 -16.92 1.84 13.28
CA LYS A 44 -15.85 1.70 14.27
C LYS A 44 -14.56 1.18 13.64
N ALA A 45 -14.62 0.14 12.80
CA ALA A 45 -13.46 -0.37 12.07
C ALA A 45 -12.82 0.70 11.17
N LYS A 46 -13.63 1.55 10.53
CA LYS A 46 -13.14 2.67 9.72
C LYS A 46 -12.41 3.73 10.56
N ALA A 47 -12.99 4.13 11.69
CA ALA A 47 -12.35 5.06 12.61
C ALA A 47 -11.01 4.53 13.16
N ILE A 48 -10.91 3.22 13.42
CA ILE A 48 -9.65 2.55 13.80
C ILE A 48 -8.60 2.70 12.69
N GLY A 49 -8.99 2.52 11.42
CA GLY A 49 -8.13 2.73 10.26
C GLY A 49 -7.61 4.17 10.13
N ASP A 50 -8.49 5.15 10.32
CA ASP A 50 -8.12 6.57 10.28
C ASP A 50 -7.14 6.95 11.40
N LEU A 51 -7.35 6.40 12.60
CA LEU A 51 -6.44 6.58 13.73
C LEU A 51 -5.07 5.95 13.46
N ALA A 52 -5.04 4.75 12.88
CA ALA A 52 -3.80 4.08 12.51
C ALA A 52 -3.01 4.88 11.46
N ALA A 53 -3.69 5.47 10.46
CA ALA A 53 -3.07 6.35 9.47
C ALA A 53 -2.47 7.61 10.11
N MET A 54 -3.13 8.19 11.12
CA MET A 54 -2.61 9.34 11.86
C MET A 54 -1.38 8.98 12.69
N VAL A 55 -1.40 7.83 13.39
CA VAL A 55 -0.22 7.37 14.15
C VAL A 55 0.96 7.09 13.26
N ARG A 56 0.75 6.58 12.03
CA ARG A 56 1.85 6.44 11.05
C ARG A 56 2.50 7.78 10.72
N LYS A 57 1.72 8.87 10.63
CA LYS A 57 2.28 10.23 10.44
C LYS A 57 3.11 10.66 11.65
N VAL A 58 2.62 10.43 12.86
CA VAL A 58 3.35 10.74 14.11
C VAL A 58 4.65 9.93 14.19
N ALA A 59 4.61 8.64 13.88
CA ALA A 59 5.78 7.77 13.87
C ALA A 59 6.83 8.20 12.84
N LEU A 60 6.42 8.75 11.70
CA LEU A 60 7.32 9.32 10.68
C LEU A 60 7.92 10.67 11.09
N ILE A 61 7.28 11.41 12.00
CA ILE A 61 7.81 12.67 12.58
C ILE A 61 8.88 12.36 13.63
N VAL A 62 8.75 11.26 14.38
CA VAL A 62 9.80 10.81 15.29
C VAL A 62 11.04 10.44 14.46
N PRO A 63 12.24 10.94 14.79
CA PRO A 63 13.46 10.53 14.10
C PRO A 63 13.66 9.02 14.21
N THR A 64 13.25 8.28 13.18
CA THR A 64 13.69 6.90 12.98
C THR A 64 15.20 6.93 12.84
N ALA A 65 15.92 6.22 13.71
CA ALA A 65 17.36 6.04 13.60
C ALA A 65 17.65 5.56 12.17
N ARG A 66 18.22 6.46 11.36
CA ARG A 66 18.36 6.30 9.92
C ARG A 66 19.51 5.33 9.64
N GLY A 67 19.27 4.04 9.90
CA GLY A 67 20.08 2.93 9.42
C GLY A 67 19.62 2.51 8.03
N LYS A 68 20.54 2.04 7.20
CA LYS A 68 20.21 1.40 5.92
C LYS A 68 19.30 0.20 6.23
N PRO A 69 18.12 0.06 5.61
CA PRO A 69 17.27 -1.10 5.85
C PRO A 69 18.10 -2.35 5.59
N PRO A 70 18.03 -3.38 6.45
CA PRO A 70 18.69 -4.65 6.22
C PRO A 70 18.36 -5.13 4.80
N LEU A 71 19.37 -5.57 4.07
CA LEU A 71 19.19 -6.07 2.69
C LEU A 71 18.09 -7.14 2.62
N ALA A 72 17.95 -7.93 3.69
CA ALA A 72 16.90 -8.92 3.87
C ALA A 72 15.48 -8.32 3.90
N GLU A 73 15.25 -7.21 4.61
CA GLU A 73 13.94 -6.54 4.64
C GLU A 73 13.60 -5.93 3.27
N THR A 74 14.61 -5.39 2.59
CA THR A 74 14.43 -4.83 1.24
C THR A 74 14.13 -5.93 0.22
N ALA A 75 14.80 -7.07 0.32
CA ALA A 75 14.54 -8.23 -0.53
C ALA A 75 13.16 -8.85 -0.26
N ALA A 76 12.76 -8.97 1.01
CA ALA A 76 11.43 -9.47 1.38
C ALA A 76 10.32 -8.55 0.88
N ALA A 77 10.48 -7.22 1.02
CA ALA A 77 9.55 -6.25 0.46
C ALA A 77 9.45 -6.36 -1.07
N GLY A 78 10.59 -6.54 -1.75
CA GLY A 78 10.62 -6.77 -3.20
C GLY A 78 9.90 -8.06 -3.62
N LEU A 79 10.06 -9.14 -2.86
CA LEU A 79 9.40 -10.41 -3.14
C LEU A 79 7.89 -10.33 -2.92
N HIS A 80 7.42 -9.68 -1.86
CA HIS A 80 5.99 -9.45 -1.63
C HIS A 80 5.36 -8.57 -2.73
N ALA A 81 6.08 -7.55 -3.21
CA ALA A 81 5.61 -6.74 -4.34
C ALA A 81 5.50 -7.56 -5.64
N ALA A 82 6.48 -8.43 -5.91
CA ALA A 82 6.45 -9.33 -7.07
C ALA A 82 5.29 -10.34 -7.00
N GLN A 83 5.04 -10.92 -5.81
CA GLN A 83 3.92 -11.83 -5.58
C GLN A 83 2.56 -11.13 -5.76
N GLY A 84 2.43 -9.90 -5.28
CA GLY A 84 1.22 -9.10 -5.48
C GLY A 84 0.94 -8.81 -6.96
N MET A 85 1.98 -8.51 -7.74
CA MET A 85 1.86 -8.33 -9.19
C MET A 85 1.48 -9.62 -9.92
N ALA A 86 2.05 -10.75 -9.50
CA ALA A 86 1.68 -12.05 -10.05
C ALA A 86 0.21 -12.40 -9.77
N HIS A 87 -0.27 -12.12 -8.55
CA HIS A 87 -1.66 -12.34 -8.17
C HIS A 87 -2.62 -11.44 -8.97
N LEU A 88 -2.29 -10.16 -9.13
CA LEU A 88 -3.09 -9.23 -9.94
C LEU A 88 -3.13 -9.66 -11.41
N SER A 89 -2.00 -10.13 -11.95
CA SER A 89 -1.93 -10.66 -13.32
C SER A 89 -2.79 -11.91 -13.50
N ALA A 90 -2.84 -12.80 -12.50
CA ALA A 90 -3.68 -13.98 -12.53
C ALA A 90 -5.18 -13.62 -12.51
N MET A 91 -5.59 -12.68 -11.65
CA MET A 91 -6.96 -12.17 -11.63
C MET A 91 -7.36 -11.53 -12.96
N LEU A 92 -6.44 -10.80 -13.60
CA LEU A 92 -6.68 -10.19 -14.91
C LEU A 92 -6.80 -11.24 -16.02
N ALA A 93 -6.00 -12.31 -15.97
CA ALA A 93 -6.06 -13.41 -16.92
C ALA A 93 -7.38 -14.20 -16.82
N ASP A 94 -7.87 -14.44 -15.60
CA ASP A 94 -9.18 -15.07 -15.37
C ASP A 94 -10.36 -14.19 -15.78
N SER A 95 -10.16 -12.87 -15.88
CA SER A 95 -11.20 -11.91 -16.24
C SER A 95 -11.36 -11.71 -17.76
N LEU A 96 -10.49 -12.29 -18.59
CA LEU A 96 -10.54 -12.15 -20.05
C LEU A 96 -11.31 -13.32 -20.69
N PRO A 97 -12.44 -13.09 -21.41
CA PRO A 97 -13.15 -14.16 -22.10
C PRO A 97 -12.32 -14.71 -23.27
N ALA A 98 -12.19 -16.03 -23.34
CA ALA A 98 -11.52 -16.73 -24.43
C ALA A 98 -12.24 -16.49 -25.76
N THR A 99 -11.75 -15.56 -26.57
CA THR A 99 -12.11 -15.40 -27.98
C THR A 99 -10.84 -15.24 -28.82
N PRO A 100 -10.65 -16.02 -29.90
CA PRO A 100 -9.46 -15.91 -30.72
C PRO A 100 -9.70 -14.85 -31.79
N VAL A 101 -9.24 -13.61 -31.56
CA VAL A 101 -9.01 -12.66 -32.66
C VAL A 101 -7.72 -11.90 -32.40
N ALA A 102 -6.77 -12.08 -33.32
CA ALA A 102 -5.51 -11.38 -33.37
C ALA A 102 -5.71 -9.85 -33.50
N ALA A 103 -4.96 -9.10 -32.68
CA ALA A 103 -4.71 -7.64 -32.73
C ALA A 103 -5.91 -6.69 -32.46
N PRO A 104 -5.73 -5.61 -31.65
CA PRO A 104 -4.55 -4.75 -31.64
C PRO A 104 -4.04 -4.40 -30.22
N ILE A 105 -3.21 -5.26 -29.62
CA ILE A 105 -2.43 -4.89 -28.41
C ILE A 105 -1.17 -4.07 -28.80
N ALA A 106 -0.77 -4.06 -30.08
CA ALA A 106 0.41 -3.34 -30.55
C ALA A 106 0.26 -1.81 -30.59
N ALA A 107 -0.95 -1.30 -30.84
CA ALA A 107 -1.21 0.15 -30.95
C ALA A 107 -0.97 0.94 -29.64
N PRO A 108 -1.46 0.52 -28.45
CA PRO A 108 -1.21 1.26 -27.21
C PRO A 108 0.24 1.21 -26.74
N ILE A 109 0.96 0.10 -26.98
CA ILE A 109 2.38 -0.06 -26.59
C ILE A 109 3.27 0.88 -27.42
N ALA A 110 2.99 1.02 -28.72
CA ALA A 110 3.70 1.96 -29.58
C ALA A 110 3.52 3.41 -29.13
N ALA A 111 2.30 3.79 -28.73
CA ALA A 111 2.01 5.14 -28.22
C ALA A 111 2.68 5.41 -26.85
N GLN A 112 2.76 4.42 -25.97
CA GLN A 112 3.49 4.55 -24.69
C GLN A 112 5.00 4.65 -24.89
N ALA A 113 5.57 3.87 -25.82
CA ALA A 113 6.98 3.95 -26.17
C ALA A 113 7.36 5.33 -26.76
N GLU A 114 6.47 5.92 -27.56
CA GLU A 114 6.61 7.28 -28.10
C GLU A 114 6.62 8.33 -26.97
N HIS A 115 5.71 8.22 -26.01
CA HIS A 115 5.61 9.15 -24.88
C HIS A 115 6.84 9.07 -23.96
N ALA A 116 7.32 7.85 -23.71
CA ALA A 116 8.52 7.60 -22.90
C ALA A 116 9.79 8.18 -23.56
N ARG A 117 9.93 8.07 -24.89
CA ARG A 117 11.03 8.68 -25.64
C ARG A 117 11.02 10.20 -25.53
N ARG A 118 9.86 10.84 -25.71
CA ARG A 118 9.70 12.31 -25.57
C ARG A 118 9.98 12.79 -24.15
N ALA A 119 9.63 12.01 -23.13
CA ALA A 119 9.95 12.32 -21.74
C ALA A 119 11.47 12.23 -21.46
N LEU A 120 12.14 11.22 -22.02
CA LEU A 120 13.59 11.06 -21.91
C LEU A 120 14.35 12.19 -22.64
N ASP A 121 13.86 12.65 -23.79
CA ASP A 121 14.47 13.77 -24.51
C ASP A 121 14.33 15.10 -23.76
N LYS A 122 13.23 15.32 -23.03
CA LYS A 122 13.08 16.48 -22.15
C LYS A 122 14.05 16.44 -20.97
N LEU A 123 14.28 15.25 -20.41
CA LEU A 123 15.27 15.01 -19.34
C LEU A 123 16.71 15.20 -19.82
N LYS A 124 17.01 14.82 -21.06
CA LYS A 124 18.34 15.00 -21.68
C LYS A 124 18.57 16.43 -22.20
N GLY A 125 17.52 17.09 -22.68
CA GLY A 125 17.56 18.42 -23.29
C GLY A 125 17.49 19.60 -22.32
N GLY A 126 17.16 19.36 -21.04
CA GLY A 126 17.02 20.39 -20.00
C GLY A 126 18.29 21.16 -19.60
N ARG A 127 19.41 21.01 -20.34
CA ARG A 127 20.66 21.74 -20.08
C ARG A 127 21.40 22.26 -21.32
N ARG A 128 20.68 22.63 -22.39
CA ARG A 128 21.20 23.50 -23.46
C ARG A 128 20.18 24.56 -23.85
N GLY A 129 20.01 25.51 -22.94
CA GLY A 129 19.15 26.68 -23.10
C GLY A 129 19.36 27.66 -21.96
N ARG A 130 20.61 27.88 -21.57
CA ARG A 130 21.03 29.11 -20.88
C ARG A 130 21.68 29.96 -21.95
N LEU A 131 21.09 31.12 -22.23
CA LEU A 131 21.69 32.43 -22.45
C LEU A 131 20.54 33.43 -22.64
#